data_AF-A0A1E3ZDB3-F1
#
_entry.id   AF-A0A1E3ZDB3-F1
#
_cell.length_a   1.000
_cell.length_b   1.000
_cell.length_c   1.000
_cell.angle_alpha   90.00
_cell.angle_beta   90.00
_cell.angle_gamma   90.00
#
_symmetry.space_group_name_H-M   'P 1'
#
loop_
_entity.id
_entity.type
_entity.pdbx_description
1 polymer ?
#
loop_
_entity_poly.entity_id
_entity_poly.type
_entity_poly.pdbx_seq_one_letter_code
_entity_poly.pdbx_strand_id
1 'polypeptide(L)'
;MDMAKRVAQKMAELWQLHGNQMFVFKIAMREELPGDLRGLCGKGYLIASLCMKEIAAIYDQLKSPLDDRSLQVPEGEITELAEVPGLSKGRSAELMIRYLRFKQCRLLKKYTRILGHFDKTEANLKVLRDHIFVLKRLAERLEGAGAGR
;
A
#
# COMPACT_ATOMS: atom_id res chain seq x y z
N MET A 1 26.34 1.47 9.55
CA MET A 1 25.31 1.47 8.48
C MET A 1 24.85 2.90 8.28
N ASP A 2 24.96 3.41 7.05
CA ASP A 2 24.66 4.79 6.67
C ASP A 2 23.16 5.08 6.85
N MET A 3 22.82 6.28 7.33
CA MET A 3 21.43 6.71 7.52
C MET A 3 20.66 6.68 6.20
N ALA A 4 21.27 7.15 5.11
CA ALA A 4 20.66 7.15 3.78
C ALA A 4 20.30 5.73 3.31
N LYS A 5 21.19 4.75 3.54
CA LYS A 5 20.93 3.33 3.19
C LYS A 5 19.76 2.74 3.98
N ARG A 6 19.62 3.08 5.27
CA ARG A 6 18.48 2.65 6.09
C ARG A 6 17.17 3.25 5.57
N VAL A 7 17.16 4.55 5.29
CA VAL A 7 15.96 5.23 4.77
C VAL A 7 15.56 4.67 3.40
N ALA A 8 16.53 4.48 2.49
CA ALA A 8 16.31 3.87 1.19
C ALA A 8 15.68 2.47 1.32
N GLN A 9 16.19 1.62 2.23
CA GLN A 9 15.60 0.31 2.48
C GLN A 9 14.15 0.41 2.98
N LYS A 10 13.83 1.38 3.83
CA LYS A 10 12.45 1.63 4.28
C LYS A 10 11.53 2.13 3.19
N MET A 11 12.05 2.93 2.26
CA MET A 11 11.29 3.36 1.07
C MET A 11 10.99 2.16 0.15
N ALA A 12 11.98 1.30 -0.11
CA ALA A 12 11.77 0.08 -0.87
C ALA A 12 10.70 -0.83 -0.25
N GLU A 13 10.73 -1.02 1.08
CA GLU A 13 9.69 -1.77 1.80
C GLU A 13 8.28 -1.16 1.62
N LEU A 14 8.15 0.17 1.64
CA LEU A 14 6.84 0.83 1.40
C LEU A 14 6.39 0.70 -0.05
N TRP A 15 7.32 0.80 -0.99
CA TRP A 15 7.04 0.66 -2.40
C TRP A 15 6.46 -0.72 -2.71
N GLN A 16 7.05 -1.79 -2.16
CA GLN A 16 6.59 -3.16 -2.32
C GLN A 16 5.17 -3.36 -1.75
N LEU A 17 4.91 -2.85 -0.53
CA LEU A 17 3.59 -2.95 0.08
C LEU A 17 2.50 -2.27 -0.74
N HIS A 18 2.79 -1.12 -1.34
CA HIS A 18 1.84 -0.46 -2.26
C HIS A 18 1.65 -1.24 -3.55
N GLY A 19 2.70 -1.87 -4.10
CA GLY A 19 2.59 -2.75 -5.26
C GLY A 19 1.65 -3.94 -5.00
N ASN A 20 1.80 -4.56 -3.84
CA ASN A 20 0.89 -5.58 -3.35
C ASN A 20 -0.55 -5.07 -3.22
N GLN A 21 -0.71 -3.87 -2.67
CA GLN A 21 -2.02 -3.29 -2.48
C GLN A 21 -2.72 -2.97 -3.81
N MET A 22 -1.98 -2.47 -4.80
CA MET A 22 -2.48 -2.29 -6.17
C MET A 22 -2.97 -3.62 -6.76
N PHE A 23 -2.20 -4.70 -6.57
CA PHE A 23 -2.61 -6.02 -7.04
C PHE A 23 -3.94 -6.46 -6.40
N VAL A 24 -4.07 -6.34 -5.08
CA VAL A 24 -5.29 -6.74 -4.36
C VAL A 24 -6.50 -5.92 -4.82
N PHE A 25 -6.38 -4.60 -4.97
CA PHE A 25 -7.46 -3.78 -5.49
C PHE A 25 -7.82 -4.14 -6.94
N LYS A 26 -6.83 -4.49 -7.77
CA LYS A 26 -7.06 -4.93 -9.14
C LYS A 26 -7.82 -6.26 -9.20
N ILE A 27 -7.52 -7.20 -8.32
CA ILE A 27 -8.30 -8.44 -8.18
C ILE A 27 -9.71 -8.12 -7.69
N ALA A 28 -9.84 -7.34 -6.62
CA ALA A 28 -11.14 -6.95 -6.07
C ALA A 28 -12.08 -6.33 -7.12
N MET A 29 -11.57 -5.45 -7.98
CA MET A 29 -12.38 -4.84 -9.04
C MET A 29 -12.91 -5.83 -10.09
N ARG A 30 -12.23 -6.96 -10.30
CA ARG A 30 -12.63 -8.01 -11.24
C ARG A 30 -13.71 -8.92 -10.70
N GLU A 31 -13.85 -8.99 -9.38
CA GLU A 31 -14.93 -9.73 -8.73
C GLU A 31 -16.28 -9.01 -8.88
N GLU A 32 -17.37 -9.75 -8.69
CA GLU A 32 -18.75 -9.22 -8.65
C GLU A 32 -19.00 -8.43 -7.34
N LEU A 33 -18.23 -7.36 -7.12
CA LEU A 33 -18.44 -6.44 -6.00
C LEU A 33 -19.58 -5.45 -6.31
N PRO A 34 -20.30 -4.98 -5.27
CA PRO A 34 -21.19 -3.83 -5.39
C PRO A 34 -20.49 -2.63 -6.03
N GLY A 35 -21.23 -1.84 -6.82
CA GLY A 35 -20.66 -0.73 -7.60
C GLY A 35 -19.85 0.27 -6.77
N ASP A 36 -20.34 0.63 -5.57
CA ASP A 36 -19.65 1.54 -4.66
C ASP A 36 -18.32 0.99 -4.16
N LEU A 37 -18.26 -0.31 -3.86
CA LEU A 37 -17.05 -0.99 -3.42
C LEU A 37 -16.05 -1.15 -4.56
N ARG A 38 -16.52 -1.46 -5.78
CA ARG A 38 -15.68 -1.46 -6.98
C ARG A 38 -15.07 -0.10 -7.24
N GLY A 39 -15.86 0.98 -7.10
CA GLY A 39 -15.39 2.37 -7.20
C GLY A 39 -14.38 2.73 -6.11
N LEU A 40 -14.57 2.24 -4.88
CA LEU A 40 -13.62 2.40 -3.78
C LEU A 40 -12.30 1.68 -4.05
N CYS A 41 -12.35 0.46 -4.61
CA CYS A 41 -11.16 -0.29 -5.01
C CYS A 41 -10.40 0.42 -6.14
N GLY A 42 -11.09 1.01 -7.11
CA GLY A 42 -10.47 1.83 -8.15
C GLY A 42 -9.74 3.05 -7.59
N LYS A 43 -10.35 3.76 -6.64
CA LYS A 43 -9.69 4.87 -5.91
C LYS A 43 -8.47 4.37 -5.12
N GLY A 44 -8.60 3.24 -4.44
CA GLY A 44 -7.50 2.61 -3.69
C GLY A 44 -6.32 2.23 -4.58
N TYR A 45 -6.58 1.67 -5.76
CA TYR A 45 -5.57 1.36 -6.77
C TYR A 45 -4.80 2.62 -7.20
N LEU A 46 -5.52 3.71 -7.50
CA LEU A 46 -4.91 4.98 -7.90
C LEU A 46 -4.06 5.60 -6.77
N ILE A 47 -4.56 5.59 -5.54
CA ILE A 47 -3.82 6.08 -4.37
C ILE A 47 -2.51 5.31 -4.22
N ALA A 48 -2.56 3.97 -4.24
CA ALA A 48 -1.35 3.15 -4.12
C ALA A 48 -0.35 3.43 -5.25
N SER A 49 -0.83 3.59 -6.49
CA SER A 49 0.02 3.94 -7.63
C SER A 49 0.71 5.29 -7.48
N LEU A 50 0.00 6.31 -7.01
CA LEU A 50 0.57 7.64 -6.76
C LEU A 50 1.63 7.58 -5.66
N CYS A 51 1.30 6.95 -4.53
CA CYS A 51 2.26 6.80 -3.44
C CYS A 51 3.52 6.04 -3.88
N MET A 52 3.42 5.02 -4.74
CA MET A 52 4.60 4.33 -5.29
C MET A 52 5.49 5.26 -6.10
N LYS A 53 4.91 6.13 -6.94
CA LYS A 53 5.68 7.11 -7.72
C LYS A 53 6.41 8.10 -6.81
N GLU A 54 5.73 8.59 -5.78
CA GLU A 54 6.32 9.51 -4.80
C GLU A 54 7.42 8.82 -3.98
N ILE A 55 7.22 7.57 -3.56
CA ILE A 55 8.25 6.78 -2.88
C ILE A 55 9.46 6.54 -3.79
N ALA A 56 9.25 6.22 -5.06
CA ALA A 56 10.34 6.03 -6.01
C ALA A 56 11.17 7.32 -6.15
N ALA A 57 10.52 8.48 -6.25
CA ALA A 57 11.22 9.76 -6.30
C ALA A 57 12.04 10.04 -5.02
N ILE A 58 11.50 9.72 -3.83
CA ILE A 58 12.24 9.84 -2.56
C ILE A 58 13.43 8.87 -2.54
N TYR A 59 13.22 7.64 -2.99
CA TYR A 59 14.25 6.61 -3.05
C TYR A 59 15.41 6.99 -3.98
N ASP A 60 15.10 7.53 -5.15
CA ASP A 60 16.10 7.98 -6.14
C ASP A 60 16.94 9.15 -5.62
N GLN A 61 16.35 10.04 -4.81
CA GLN A 61 17.09 11.13 -4.13
C GLN A 61 18.06 10.62 -3.05
N LEU A 62 17.72 9.49 -2.41
CA LEU A 62 18.53 8.89 -1.34
C LEU A 62 19.62 7.95 -1.87
N LYS A 63 19.48 7.50 -3.13
CA LYS A 63 20.44 6.62 -3.79
C LYS A 63 21.69 7.39 -4.24
N SER A 64 22.80 7.17 -3.52
CA SER A 64 24.12 7.03 -4.17
C SER A 64 24.12 5.71 -4.98
N PRO A 65 24.88 5.53 -6.09
CA PRO A 65 24.60 4.51 -7.11
C PRO A 65 24.76 3.09 -6.55
N LEU A 66 23.67 2.54 -6.02
CA LEU A 66 23.60 1.20 -5.44
C LEU A 66 22.38 0.50 -6.02
N ASP A 67 22.63 -0.36 -7.00
CA ASP A 67 21.81 -1.50 -7.47
C ASP A 67 20.27 -1.31 -7.55
N ASP A 68 19.73 -1.26 -8.77
CA ASP A 68 18.29 -1.10 -9.08
C ASP A 68 17.40 -2.29 -8.69
N ARG A 69 18.00 -3.32 -8.08
CA ARG A 69 17.30 -4.55 -7.69
C ARG A 69 16.38 -4.38 -6.47
N SER A 70 16.52 -3.33 -5.68
CA SER A 70 15.70 -3.15 -4.46
C SER A 70 14.27 -2.65 -4.72
N LEU A 71 14.00 -2.06 -5.89
CA LEU A 71 12.65 -1.73 -6.35
C LEU A 71 12.06 -2.81 -7.26
N GLN A 72 12.56 -4.04 -7.16
CA GLN A 72 11.90 -5.19 -7.75
C GLN A 72 10.83 -5.68 -6.77
N VAL A 73 9.64 -6.00 -7.29
CA VAL A 73 8.62 -6.73 -6.53
C VAL A 73 9.23 -8.08 -6.19
N PRO A 74 9.43 -8.44 -4.91
CA PRO A 74 10.00 -9.73 -4.56
C PRO A 74 9.06 -10.83 -5.07
N GLU A 75 9.60 -11.81 -5.80
CA GLU A 75 8.84 -12.99 -6.22
C GLU A 75 8.19 -13.72 -5.03
N GLY A 76 8.69 -13.51 -3.80
CA GLY A 76 8.14 -14.10 -2.56
C GLY A 76 6.86 -13.45 -2.01
N GLU A 77 6.46 -12.24 -2.41
CA GLU A 77 5.15 -11.69 -2.00
C GLU A 77 3.97 -12.34 -2.76
N ILE A 78 4.28 -13.16 -3.78
CA ILE A 78 3.32 -14.03 -4.49
C ILE A 78 2.68 -15.04 -3.53
N THR A 79 3.33 -15.38 -2.41
CA THR A 79 2.79 -16.33 -1.42
C THR A 79 1.57 -15.77 -0.66
N GLU A 80 1.51 -14.46 -0.37
CA GLU A 80 0.31 -13.82 0.21
C GLU A 80 -0.82 -13.67 -0.82
N LEU A 81 -0.55 -13.88 -2.12
CA LEU A 81 -1.58 -13.84 -3.16
C LEU A 81 -2.52 -15.04 -3.08
N ALA A 82 -2.02 -16.21 -2.66
CA ALA A 82 -2.87 -17.38 -2.39
C ALA A 82 -3.93 -17.10 -1.30
N GLU A 83 -3.69 -16.10 -0.45
CA GLU A 83 -4.60 -15.68 0.63
C GLU A 83 -5.62 -14.62 0.19
N VAL A 84 -5.51 -14.05 -1.02
CA VAL A 84 -6.45 -13.03 -1.50
C VAL A 84 -7.80 -13.70 -1.79
N PRO A 85 -8.88 -13.31 -1.08
CA PRO A 85 -10.23 -13.78 -1.41
C PRO A 85 -10.54 -13.38 -2.86
N GLY A 86 -10.93 -14.29 -3.76
CA GLY A 86 -11.18 -13.97 -5.18
C GLY A 86 -10.32 -14.77 -6.17
N LEU A 87 -9.15 -15.29 -5.75
CA LEU A 87 -8.39 -16.24 -6.57
C LEU A 87 -8.92 -17.69 -6.50
N SER A 88 -9.94 -17.93 -5.67
CA SER A 88 -10.65 -19.22 -5.53
C SER A 88 -12.16 -19.00 -5.67
N LYS A 89 -12.82 -19.83 -6.52
CA LYS A 89 -14.25 -19.69 -6.88
C LYS A 89 -15.16 -19.64 -5.64
N GLY A 90 -16.06 -18.66 -5.60
CA GLY A 90 -17.24 -18.67 -4.72
C GLY A 90 -17.12 -17.98 -3.36
N ARG A 91 -16.50 -16.80 -3.25
CA ARG A 91 -16.44 -16.06 -1.96
C ARG A 91 -17.06 -14.67 -2.00
N SER A 92 -17.72 -14.34 -0.88
CA SER A 92 -18.49 -13.12 -0.59
C SER A 92 -17.65 -11.85 -0.60
N ALA A 93 -18.23 -10.74 -1.09
CA ALA A 93 -17.67 -9.39 -1.02
C ALA A 93 -17.21 -9.00 0.39
N GLU A 94 -17.83 -9.54 1.44
CA GLU A 94 -17.47 -9.31 2.84
C GLU A 94 -16.04 -9.78 3.16
N LEU A 95 -15.62 -10.93 2.65
CA LEU A 95 -14.27 -11.45 2.86
C LEU A 95 -13.22 -10.57 2.17
N MET A 96 -13.54 -10.07 0.98
CA MET A 96 -12.70 -9.11 0.27
C MET A 96 -12.56 -7.81 1.07
N ILE A 97 -13.67 -7.26 1.58
CA ILE A 97 -13.65 -6.04 2.42
C ILE A 97 -12.77 -6.27 3.65
N ARG A 98 -12.93 -7.40 4.35
CA ARG A 98 -12.13 -7.73 5.54
C ARG A 98 -10.64 -7.83 5.22
N TYR A 99 -10.30 -8.45 4.10
CA TYR A 99 -8.91 -8.57 3.64
C TYR A 99 -8.31 -7.21 3.27
N LEU A 100 -9.05 -6.38 2.53
CA LEU A 100 -8.64 -5.01 2.18
C LEU A 100 -8.37 -4.16 3.44
N ARG A 101 -9.25 -4.25 4.45
CA ARG A 101 -9.05 -3.58 5.75
C ARG A 101 -7.78 -4.06 6.45
N PHE A 102 -7.57 -5.36 6.49
CA PHE A 102 -6.37 -5.94 7.12
C PHE A 102 -5.08 -5.42 6.45
N LYS A 103 -5.02 -5.41 5.11
CA LYS A 103 -3.87 -4.89 4.36
C LYS A 103 -3.68 -3.39 4.60
N GLN A 104 -4.76 -2.61 4.59
CA GLN A 104 -4.73 -1.17 4.86
C GLN A 104 -4.17 -0.86 6.26
N CYS A 105 -4.62 -1.59 7.28
CA CYS A 105 -4.12 -1.46 8.64
C CYS A 105 -2.64 -1.83 8.77
N ARG A 106 -2.18 -2.90 8.09
CA ARG A 106 -0.76 -3.27 8.05
C ARG A 106 0.10 -2.17 7.41
N LEU A 107 -0.36 -1.59 6.31
CA LEU A 107 0.34 -0.51 5.64
C LEU A 107 0.45 0.74 6.53
N LEU A 108 -0.66 1.16 7.15
CA LEU A 108 -0.66 2.31 8.06
C LEU A 108 0.30 2.10 9.25
N LYS A 109 0.32 0.89 9.84
CA LYS A 109 1.29 0.57 10.92
C LYS A 109 2.74 0.67 10.44
N LYS A 110 3.05 0.23 9.22
CA LYS A 110 4.38 0.37 8.61
C LYS A 110 4.75 1.84 8.42
N TYR A 111 3.86 2.65 7.87
CA TYR A 111 4.07 4.10 7.72
C TYR A 111 4.39 4.78 9.04
N THR A 112 3.60 4.54 10.09
CA THR A 112 3.84 5.14 11.42
C THR A 112 5.20 4.77 11.99
N ARG A 113 5.65 3.52 11.80
CA ARG A 113 7.00 3.09 12.23
C ARG A 113 8.10 3.80 11.44
N ILE A 114 7.90 3.94 10.13
CA ILE A 114 8.89 4.53 9.23
C ILE A 114 9.06 6.03 9.47
N LEU A 115 7.99 6.77 9.78
CA LEU A 115 8.06 8.18 10.14
C LEU A 115 9.01 8.46 11.32
N GLY A 116 9.19 7.50 12.24
CA GLY A 116 10.11 7.62 13.37
C GLY A 116 11.59 7.64 12.97
N HIS A 117 11.91 7.33 11.71
CA HIS A 117 13.27 7.30 11.17
C HIS A 117 13.64 8.54 10.34
N PHE A 118 12.72 9.48 10.14
CA PHE A 118 12.97 10.70 9.36
C PHE A 118 13.15 11.90 10.29
N ASP A 119 14.08 12.80 9.95
CA ASP A 119 14.18 14.07 10.68
C ASP A 119 12.96 14.95 10.41
N LYS A 120 12.55 15.69 11.46
CA LYS A 120 11.28 16.47 11.47
C LYS A 120 11.23 17.57 10.41
N THR A 121 12.38 17.96 9.87
CA THR A 121 12.59 19.05 8.90
C THR A 121 12.72 18.55 7.46
N GLU A 122 12.72 17.23 7.22
CA GLU A 122 12.87 16.69 5.87
C GLU A 122 11.59 16.89 5.04
N ALA A 123 11.73 17.39 3.81
CA ALA A 123 10.62 17.54 2.87
C ALA A 123 9.88 16.20 2.60
N ASN A 124 10.62 15.09 2.64
CA ASN A 124 10.11 13.73 2.49
C ASN A 124 9.11 13.36 3.60
N LEU A 125 9.27 13.92 4.80
CA LEU A 125 8.35 13.67 5.91
C LEU A 125 6.95 14.23 5.63
N LYS A 126 6.85 15.36 4.92
CA LYS A 126 5.56 15.92 4.51
C LYS A 126 4.83 14.98 3.57
N VAL A 127 5.53 14.48 2.53
CA VAL A 127 4.98 13.53 1.56
C VAL A 127 4.46 12.26 2.27
N LEU A 128 5.24 11.69 3.18
CA LEU A 128 4.82 10.50 3.93
C LEU A 128 3.63 10.77 4.88
N ARG A 129 3.50 11.98 5.44
CA ARG A 129 2.32 12.37 6.23
C ARG A 129 1.07 12.51 5.36
N ASP A 130 1.22 13.09 4.17
CA ASP A 130 0.14 13.21 3.19
C ASP A 130 -0.34 11.81 2.74
N HIS A 131 0.59 10.86 2.53
CA HIS A 131 0.24 9.45 2.29
C HIS A 131 -0.59 8.87 3.44
N ILE A 132 -0.18 9.05 4.70
CA ILE A 132 -0.93 8.55 5.85
C ILE A 132 -2.34 9.14 5.89
N PHE A 133 -2.50 10.42 5.60
CA PHE A 133 -3.79 11.08 5.58
C PHE A 133 -4.75 10.44 4.56
N VAL A 134 -4.30 10.24 3.32
CA VAL A 134 -5.15 9.61 2.29
C VAL A 134 -5.41 8.12 2.59
N LEU A 135 -4.43 7.42 3.16
CA LEU A 135 -4.57 6.02 3.57
C LEU A 135 -5.54 5.85 4.74
N LYS A 136 -5.57 6.77 5.72
CA LYS A 136 -6.55 6.75 6.80
C LYS A 136 -7.97 6.94 6.27
N ARG A 137 -8.18 7.93 5.40
CA ARG A 137 -9.47 8.15 4.74
C ARG A 137 -9.94 6.95 3.94
N LEU A 138 -9.02 6.26 3.26
CA LEU A 138 -9.35 5.02 2.54
C LEU A 138 -9.78 3.91 3.50
N ALA A 139 -9.09 3.77 4.64
CA ALA A 139 -9.43 2.80 5.68
C ALA A 139 -10.83 3.05 6.26
N GLU A 140 -11.14 4.28 6.65
CA GLU A 140 -12.44 4.70 7.18
C GLU A 140 -13.57 4.39 6.19
N ARG A 141 -13.35 4.63 4.89
CA ARG A 141 -14.34 4.31 3.85
C ARG A 141 -14.52 2.81 3.66
N LEU A 142 -13.44 2.03 3.76
CA LEU A 142 -13.53 0.56 3.74
C LEU A 142 -14.27 0.02 4.98
N GLU A 143 -14.13 0.67 6.14
CA GLU A 143 -14.89 0.36 7.36
C GLU A 143 -16.39 0.65 7.21
N GLY A 144 -16.75 1.81 6.65
CA GLY A 144 -18.14 2.14 6.35
C GLY A 144 -18.79 1.19 5.32
N ALA A 145 -18.03 0.74 4.32
CA ALA A 145 -18.54 -0.13 3.24
C ALA A 145 -18.98 -1.53 3.68
N GLY A 146 -18.59 -1.98 4.88
CA GLY A 146 -19.05 -3.25 5.46
C GLY A 146 -19.90 -3.06 6.72
N ALA A 147 -20.29 -1.82 7.04
CA ALA A 147 -21.24 -1.51 8.11
C ALA A 147 -22.66 -1.21 7.58
N GLY A 148 -22.85 -1.32 6.26
CA GLY A 148 -24.15 -1.23 5.59
C GLY A 148 -24.86 -2.58 5.61
N ARG A 149 -26.12 -2.53 6.06
CA ARG A 149 -27.12 -3.60 6.21
C ARG A 149 -27.21 -4.59 5.04
#